data_AF-A0A942DS00-F1
#
_entry.id   AF-A0A942DS00-F1
#
_cell.length_a   1.000
_cell.length_b   1.000
_cell.length_c   1.000
_cell.angle_alpha   90.00
_cell.angle_beta   90.00
_cell.angle_gamma   90.00
#
_symmetry.space_group_name_H-M   'P 1'
#
loop_
_entity.id
_entity.type
_entity.pdbx_description
1 polymer ?
#
loop_
_entity_poly.entity_id
_entity_poly.type
_entity_poly.pdbx_seq_one_letter_code
_entity_poly.pdbx_strand_id
1 'polypeptide(L)'
;MKKLGLVLTTVLFSTQVFAAATLRVPLLLNDGRSDKNVPVAALNAKLAAKGIQGFPESLDITADTGYQTFDAAQKKLAQILQSLGEDPNEMSFVTGLFPTEIDTAQSKTCYTGNPTEVPDAIRSLIDIGYSDQLNMFALKYKQTATAIDENTDLTDSDTQDFLNGSDLWKNWKGQGESILILSSIGDGGDDLQESLIPRCK
;
A
#
# COMPACT_ATOMS: atom_id res chain seq x y z
N MET A 1 45.73 38.46 -35.21
CA MET A 1 45.59 37.39 -34.20
C MET A 1 44.22 37.56 -33.53
N LYS A 2 43.24 36.69 -33.81
CA LYS A 2 41.91 36.72 -33.16
C LYS A 2 41.78 35.44 -32.34
N LYS A 3 41.66 35.58 -31.01
CA LYS A 3 41.41 34.45 -30.09
C LYS A 3 39.91 34.16 -30.08
N LEU A 4 39.54 32.97 -30.55
CA LEU A 4 38.18 32.43 -30.45
C LEU A 4 38.03 31.87 -29.02
N GLY A 5 37.20 32.51 -28.20
CA GLY A 5 36.84 32.00 -26.88
C GLY A 5 35.77 30.92 -27.03
N LEU A 6 36.14 29.67 -26.77
CA LEU A 6 35.22 28.55 -26.67
C LEU A 6 34.52 28.64 -25.31
N VAL A 7 33.24 29.01 -25.30
CA VAL A 7 32.38 28.94 -24.12
C VAL A 7 31.85 27.51 -24.03
N LEU A 8 32.40 26.73 -23.10
CA LEU A 8 31.93 25.39 -22.79
C LEU A 8 30.70 25.51 -21.89
N THR A 9 29.50 25.46 -22.47
CA THR A 9 28.25 25.46 -21.72
C THR A 9 28.00 24.05 -21.20
N THR A 10 28.38 23.78 -19.95
CA THR A 10 28.07 22.51 -19.27
C THR A 10 26.57 22.43 -19.01
N VAL A 11 25.85 21.63 -19.79
CA VAL A 11 24.45 21.29 -19.51
C VAL A 11 24.45 20.24 -18.40
N LEU A 12 24.20 20.66 -17.17
CA LEU A 12 23.95 19.76 -16.04
C LEU A 12 22.56 19.16 -16.22
N PHE A 13 22.49 17.93 -16.72
CA PHE A 13 21.28 17.11 -16.61
C PHE A 13 21.14 16.68 -15.15
N SER A 14 20.35 17.42 -14.37
CA SER A 14 19.87 16.98 -13.07
C SER A 14 18.87 15.84 -13.28
N THR A 15 19.37 14.59 -13.28
CA THR A 15 18.51 13.41 -13.12
C THR A 15 17.84 13.53 -11.75
N GLN A 16 16.57 13.91 -11.73
CA GLN A 16 15.76 13.82 -10.53
C GLN A 16 15.64 12.33 -10.20
N VAL A 17 16.43 11.87 -9.23
CA VAL A 17 16.24 10.56 -8.61
C VAL A 17 14.94 10.69 -7.83
N PHE A 18 13.83 10.25 -8.44
CA PHE A 18 12.58 10.13 -7.70
C PHE A 18 12.81 9.07 -6.62
N ALA A 19 12.59 9.44 -5.37
CA ALA A 19 12.69 8.49 -4.27
C ALA A 19 11.65 7.38 -4.48
N ALA A 20 12.06 6.13 -4.20
CA ALA A 20 11.20 4.98 -4.35
C ALA A 20 9.89 5.13 -3.55
N ALA A 21 8.82 4.46 -4.00
CA ALA A 21 7.57 4.47 -3.25
C ALA A 21 7.74 3.89 -1.84
N THR A 22 7.12 4.54 -0.85
CA THR A 22 6.91 3.97 0.48
C THR A 22 5.44 4.07 0.84
N LEU A 23 4.83 2.93 1.17
CA LEU A 23 3.49 2.81 1.70
C LEU A 23 3.52 2.89 3.22
N ARG A 24 2.70 3.77 3.78
CA ARG A 24 2.40 3.75 5.21
C ARG A 24 1.12 2.96 5.43
N VAL A 25 1.25 1.81 6.07
CA VAL A 25 0.15 0.87 6.32
C VAL A 25 -0.21 0.87 7.81
N PRO A 26 -1.41 1.31 8.19
CA PRO A 26 -1.88 1.24 9.57
C PRO A 26 -1.87 -0.19 10.13
N LEU A 27 -1.42 -0.34 11.37
CA LEU A 27 -1.53 -1.61 12.08
C LEU A 27 -2.87 -1.70 12.81
N LEU A 28 -3.70 -2.62 12.32
CA LEU A 28 -4.97 -2.99 12.94
C LEU A 28 -4.86 -4.37 13.55
N LEU A 29 -5.56 -4.61 14.65
CA LEU A 29 -5.62 -5.88 15.35
C LEU A 29 -6.99 -6.52 15.13
N ASN A 30 -6.98 -7.83 14.90
CA ASN A 30 -8.11 -8.69 15.17
C ASN A 30 -7.93 -9.23 16.60
N ASP A 31 -8.87 -8.92 17.49
CA ASP A 31 -8.80 -9.31 18.90
C ASP A 31 -9.53 -10.63 19.20
N GLY A 32 -9.99 -11.34 18.17
CA GLY A 32 -10.70 -12.62 18.27
C GLY A 32 -12.08 -12.54 18.96
N ARG A 33 -12.51 -11.35 19.39
CA ARG A 33 -13.70 -11.14 20.23
C ARG A 33 -14.76 -10.30 19.53
N SER A 34 -14.39 -9.54 18.51
CA SER A 34 -15.33 -8.80 17.68
C SER A 34 -14.99 -8.95 16.21
N ASP A 35 -16.01 -8.84 15.35
CA ASP A 35 -15.84 -8.75 13.89
C ASP A 35 -15.23 -7.41 13.46
N LYS A 36 -14.74 -6.59 14.40
CA LYS A 36 -14.22 -5.25 14.15
C LYS A 36 -12.72 -5.21 14.38
N ASN A 37 -12.03 -4.70 13.37
CA ASN A 37 -10.62 -4.39 13.44
C ASN A 37 -10.40 -3.17 14.35
N VAL A 38 -9.47 -3.27 15.30
CA VAL A 38 -9.17 -2.18 16.24
C VAL A 38 -7.76 -1.62 16.04
N PRO A 39 -7.55 -0.30 16.17
CA PRO A 39 -6.20 0.26 16.10
C PRO A 39 -5.28 -0.30 17.19
N VAL A 40 -4.00 -0.50 16.86
CA VAL A 40 -2.99 -1.02 17.79
C VAL A 40 -2.78 -0.16 19.05
N ALA A 41 -3.22 1.11 19.03
CA ALA A 41 -3.17 2.02 20.18
C ALA A 41 -3.80 1.41 21.45
N ALA A 42 -4.87 0.62 21.33
CA ALA A 42 -5.51 -0.05 22.45
C ALA A 42 -4.62 -1.12 23.10
N LEU A 43 -3.87 -1.88 22.29
CA LEU A 43 -2.86 -2.83 22.77
C LEU A 43 -1.68 -2.09 23.41
N ASN A 44 -1.20 -1.01 22.79
CA ASN A 44 -0.08 -0.23 23.30
C ASN A 44 -0.33 0.31 24.72
N ALA A 45 -1.56 0.72 25.04
CA ALA A 45 -1.91 1.13 26.41
C ALA A 45 -1.73 -0.01 27.43
N LYS A 46 -2.11 -1.24 27.06
CA LYS A 46 -1.93 -2.44 27.90
C LYS A 46 -0.45 -2.80 28.06
N LEU A 47 0.33 -2.71 26.98
CA LEU A 47 1.77 -2.99 26.99
C LEU A 47 2.53 -1.96 27.85
N ALA A 48 2.18 -0.67 27.72
CA ALA A 48 2.77 0.40 28.52
C ALA A 48 2.54 0.19 30.03
N ALA A 49 1.36 -0.27 30.45
CA ALA A 49 1.07 -0.59 31.85
C ALA A 49 1.95 -1.73 32.43
N LYS A 50 2.58 -2.52 31.55
CA LYS A 50 3.51 -3.60 31.90
C LYS A 50 4.97 -3.25 31.62
N GLY A 51 5.27 -2.00 31.25
CA GLY A 51 6.63 -1.56 30.92
C GLY A 51 7.17 -2.15 29.61
N ILE A 52 6.30 -2.68 28.74
CA ILE A 52 6.68 -3.25 27.44
C ILE A 52 6.54 -2.18 26.37
N GLN A 53 7.56 -2.05 25.51
CA GLN A 53 7.48 -1.15 24.37
C GLN A 53 6.39 -1.62 23.40
N GLY A 54 5.47 -0.71 23.06
CA GLY A 54 4.40 -0.96 22.10
C GLY A 54 4.86 -1.12 20.66
N PHE A 55 3.88 -1.26 19.78
CA PHE A 55 4.03 -1.26 18.34
C PHE A 55 3.87 0.15 17.78
N PRO A 56 4.51 0.47 16.63
CA PRO A 56 4.14 1.68 15.91
C PRO A 56 2.68 1.58 15.44
N GLU A 57 2.01 2.72 15.24
CA GLU A 57 0.62 2.72 14.74
C GLU A 57 0.51 2.36 13.25
N SER A 58 1.63 2.42 12.54
CA SER A 58 1.74 2.04 11.13
C SER A 58 3.13 1.51 10.83
N LEU A 59 3.24 0.76 9.73
CA LEU A 59 4.51 0.33 9.15
C LEU A 59 4.76 1.11 7.87
N ASP A 60 6.00 1.55 7.68
CA ASP A 60 6.46 2.11 6.42
C ASP A 60 7.08 0.96 5.60
N ILE A 61 6.54 0.73 4.41
CA ILE A 61 6.76 -0.45 3.56
C ILE A 61 7.23 0.00 2.19
N THR A 62 8.31 -0.61 1.70
CA THR A 62 8.75 -0.52 0.31
C THR A 62 8.55 -1.86 -0.39
N ALA A 63 8.67 -1.90 -1.71
CA ALA A 63 8.61 -3.13 -2.49
C ALA A 63 9.59 -4.22 -1.99
N ASP A 64 10.76 -3.83 -1.51
CA ASP A 64 11.80 -4.77 -1.06
C ASP A 64 11.63 -5.27 0.38
N THR A 65 10.75 -4.64 1.16
CA THR A 65 10.70 -4.81 2.62
C THR A 65 9.35 -5.27 3.16
N GLY A 66 8.30 -5.26 2.34
CA GLY A 66 6.92 -5.47 2.80
C GLY A 66 6.72 -6.73 3.60
N TYR A 67 7.02 -7.88 2.99
CA TYR A 67 6.86 -9.16 3.63
C TYR A 67 7.65 -9.27 4.93
N GLN A 68 8.94 -8.96 4.90
CA GLN A 68 9.82 -9.14 6.07
C GLN A 68 9.40 -8.21 7.22
N THR A 69 9.00 -6.98 6.90
CA THR A 69 8.61 -5.98 7.91
C THR A 69 7.30 -6.38 8.58
N PHE A 70 6.31 -6.83 7.81
CA PHE A 70 5.01 -7.25 8.34
C PHE A 70 5.10 -8.57 9.12
N ASP A 71 5.81 -9.58 8.59
CA ASP A 71 6.06 -10.85 9.27
C ASP A 71 6.82 -10.66 10.59
N ALA A 72 7.83 -9.78 10.61
CA ALA A 72 8.54 -9.45 11.85
C ALA A 72 7.61 -8.81 12.89
N ALA A 73 6.67 -7.95 12.46
CA ALA A 73 5.67 -7.38 13.36
C ALA A 73 4.74 -8.47 13.93
N GLN A 74 4.23 -9.38 13.09
CA GLN A 74 3.39 -10.51 13.53
C GLN A 74 4.12 -11.42 14.53
N LYS A 75 5.37 -11.80 14.23
CA LYS A 75 6.19 -12.62 15.13
C LYS A 75 6.45 -11.93 16.47
N LYS A 76 6.72 -10.63 16.45
CA LYS A 76 6.89 -9.84 17.67
C LYS A 76 5.61 -9.79 18.50
N LEU A 77 4.43 -9.69 17.87
CA LEU A 77 3.14 -9.74 18.55
C LEU A 77 2.96 -11.08 19.27
N ALA A 78 3.16 -12.18 18.57
CA ALA A 78 3.06 -13.53 19.16
C ALA A 78 4.01 -13.71 20.35
N GLN A 79 5.27 -13.25 20.25
CA GLN A 79 6.24 -13.29 21.36
C GLN A 79 5.78 -12.47 22.57
N ILE A 80 5.22 -11.28 22.34
CA ILE A 80 4.70 -10.43 23.41
C ILE A 80 3.52 -11.12 24.09
N LEU A 81 2.53 -11.62 23.34
CA LEU A 81 1.37 -12.32 23.88
C LEU A 81 1.80 -13.53 24.72
N GLN A 82 2.74 -14.33 24.21
CA GLN A 82 3.30 -15.45 24.95
C GLN A 82 3.97 -15.02 26.26
N SER A 83 4.74 -13.92 26.26
CA SER A 83 5.37 -13.39 27.47
C SER A 83 4.37 -12.88 28.51
N LEU A 84 3.16 -12.52 28.07
CA LEU A 84 2.05 -12.08 28.91
C LEU A 84 1.20 -13.23 29.43
N GLY A 85 1.46 -14.47 28.98
CA GLY A 85 0.65 -15.64 29.30
C GLY A 85 -0.67 -15.70 28.52
N GLU A 86 -0.79 -14.93 27.45
CA GLU A 86 -1.94 -14.94 26.54
C GLU A 86 -1.69 -15.96 25.41
N ASP A 87 -2.76 -16.51 24.82
CA ASP A 87 -2.64 -17.37 23.64
C ASP A 87 -2.20 -16.52 22.43
N PRO A 88 -1.07 -16.84 21.76
CA PRO A 88 -0.60 -16.09 20.60
C PRO A 88 -1.57 -16.16 19.40
N ASN A 89 -2.57 -17.05 19.42
CA ASN A 89 -3.59 -17.16 18.38
C ASN A 89 -4.86 -16.35 18.68
N GLU A 90 -5.02 -15.80 19.89
CA GLU A 90 -6.19 -14.98 20.25
C GLU A 90 -6.15 -13.60 19.60
N MET A 91 -4.97 -13.12 19.22
CA MET A 91 -4.80 -11.79 18.65
C MET A 91 -3.72 -11.78 17.57
N SER A 92 -4.03 -11.18 16.43
CA SER A 92 -3.12 -11.01 15.30
C SER A 92 -3.28 -9.64 14.68
N PHE A 93 -2.26 -9.15 13.98
CA PHE A 93 -2.49 -8.06 13.04
C PHE A 93 -3.41 -8.55 11.93
N VAL A 94 -4.35 -7.71 11.55
CA VAL A 94 -5.32 -8.02 10.50
C VAL A 94 -4.58 -8.21 9.18
N THR A 95 -4.89 -9.31 8.50
CA THR A 95 -4.40 -9.65 7.17
C THR A 95 -5.59 -9.80 6.23
N GLY A 96 -5.34 -9.93 4.93
CA GLY A 96 -6.39 -10.26 3.97
C GLY A 96 -7.30 -9.09 3.58
N LEU A 97 -6.98 -7.87 4.00
CA LEU A 97 -7.71 -6.66 3.60
C LEU A 97 -7.24 -6.14 2.25
N PHE A 98 -8.09 -5.37 1.59
CA PHE A 98 -7.69 -4.50 0.48
C PHE A 98 -7.19 -3.15 1.03
N PRO A 99 -6.32 -2.43 0.30
CA PRO A 99 -5.78 -1.15 0.75
C PRO A 99 -6.83 -0.12 1.21
N THR A 100 -8.01 -0.09 0.57
CA THR A 100 -9.14 0.77 0.91
C THR A 100 -10.02 0.28 2.06
N GLU A 101 -9.95 -1.00 2.42
CA GLU A 101 -10.69 -1.54 3.57
C GLU A 101 -9.99 -1.17 4.88
N ILE A 102 -8.72 -0.78 4.82
CA ILE A 102 -8.04 -0.05 5.88
C ILE A 102 -8.47 1.43 5.79
N ASP A 103 -9.76 1.70 5.98
CA ASP A 103 -10.29 3.06 6.11
C ASP A 103 -11.03 3.19 7.44
N THR A 104 -10.26 3.58 8.46
CA THR A 104 -10.85 4.09 9.70
C THR A 104 -10.86 5.61 9.62
N ALA A 105 -11.78 6.27 10.33
CA ALA A 105 -11.83 7.74 10.40
C ALA A 105 -10.49 8.40 10.84
N GLN A 106 -9.54 7.62 11.38
CA GLN A 106 -8.28 8.08 11.95
C GLN A 106 -7.05 7.61 11.17
N SER A 107 -7.12 6.49 10.45
CA SER A 107 -5.97 5.88 9.79
C SER A 107 -6.37 5.18 8.50
N LYS A 108 -5.62 5.49 7.43
CA LYS A 108 -5.72 4.87 6.11
C LYS A 108 -4.36 4.64 5.50
N THR A 109 -4.27 3.66 4.61
CA THR A 109 -3.07 3.45 3.79
C THR A 109 -2.78 4.74 2.98
N CYS A 110 -1.54 5.21 3.00
CA CYS A 110 -1.09 6.34 2.18
C CYS A 110 0.31 6.09 1.62
N TYR A 111 0.74 6.89 0.65
CA TYR A 111 2.08 6.74 0.05
C TYR A 111 2.93 8.01 0.14
N THR A 112 4.25 7.83 0.08
CA THR A 112 5.25 8.85 -0.20
C THR A 112 6.17 8.37 -1.33
N GLY A 113 6.96 9.26 -1.93
CA GLY A 113 7.85 8.90 -3.05
C GLY A 113 7.13 8.87 -4.41
N ASN A 114 7.57 7.98 -5.29
CA ASN A 114 7.08 7.85 -6.66
C ASN A 114 5.72 7.13 -6.74
N PRO A 115 4.62 7.78 -7.20
CA PRO A 115 3.30 7.16 -7.28
C PRO A 115 3.23 5.94 -8.23
N THR A 116 4.10 5.88 -9.25
CA THR A 116 4.05 4.76 -10.21
C THR A 116 4.61 3.46 -9.65
N GLU A 117 5.36 3.51 -8.56
CA GLU A 117 5.95 2.34 -7.89
C GLU A 117 5.11 1.85 -6.71
N VAL A 118 4.02 2.54 -6.38
CA VAL A 118 3.13 2.12 -5.28
C VAL A 118 2.57 0.71 -5.49
N PRO A 119 2.18 0.26 -6.69
CA PRO A 119 1.74 -1.11 -6.90
C PRO A 119 2.77 -2.14 -6.45
N ASP A 120 4.07 -1.90 -6.61
CA ASP A 120 5.12 -2.85 -6.20
C ASP A 120 5.22 -2.95 -4.67
N ALA A 121 5.05 -1.82 -3.97
CA ALA A 121 4.93 -1.84 -2.52
C ALA A 121 3.66 -2.57 -2.05
N ILE A 122 2.53 -2.44 -2.77
CA ILE A 122 1.31 -3.21 -2.46
C ILE A 122 1.54 -4.71 -2.68
N ARG A 123 2.16 -5.10 -3.81
CA ARG A 123 2.49 -6.50 -4.12
C ARG A 123 3.32 -7.15 -3.04
N SER A 124 4.27 -6.42 -2.45
CA SER A 124 5.12 -6.92 -1.37
C SER A 124 4.37 -7.29 -0.09
N LEU A 125 3.10 -6.90 0.02
CA LEU A 125 2.21 -7.18 1.15
C LEU A 125 1.12 -8.21 0.82
N ILE A 126 1.00 -8.68 -0.42
CA ILE A 126 0.08 -9.78 -0.77
C ILE A 126 0.48 -11.03 0.04
N ASP A 127 -0.52 -11.83 0.44
CA ASP A 127 -0.40 -13.03 1.30
C ASP A 127 0.00 -12.78 2.76
N ILE A 128 0.34 -11.56 3.15
CA ILE A 128 0.85 -11.27 4.50
C ILE A 128 0.15 -10.09 5.19
N GLY A 129 -0.03 -8.97 4.50
CA GLY A 129 -0.75 -7.78 4.99
C GLY A 129 -2.04 -7.51 4.22
N TYR A 130 -2.05 -7.82 2.93
CA TYR A 130 -3.20 -7.72 2.04
C TYR A 130 -3.68 -9.08 1.56
N SER A 131 -4.88 -9.10 0.98
CA SER A 131 -5.49 -10.30 0.39
C SER A 131 -4.61 -10.94 -0.67
N ASP A 132 -4.54 -12.27 -0.65
CA ASP A 132 -3.99 -13.12 -1.71
C ASP A 132 -4.84 -13.05 -2.99
N GLN A 133 -6.11 -12.68 -2.85
CA GLN A 133 -7.04 -12.47 -3.96
C GLN A 133 -6.86 -11.13 -4.68
N LEU A 134 -5.91 -10.28 -4.24
CA LEU A 134 -5.66 -8.97 -4.84
C LEU A 134 -4.86 -9.14 -6.15
N ASN A 135 -5.54 -9.09 -7.29
CA ASN A 135 -4.88 -9.03 -8.60
C ASN A 135 -5.00 -7.63 -9.21
N MET A 136 -3.91 -6.86 -9.24
CA MET A 136 -3.90 -5.47 -9.69
C MET A 136 -3.68 -5.37 -11.21
N PHE A 137 -4.62 -4.72 -11.92
CA PHE A 137 -4.59 -4.60 -13.39
C PHE A 137 -4.01 -3.28 -13.85
N ALA A 138 -4.50 -2.17 -13.30
CA ALA A 138 -4.24 -0.86 -13.85
C ALA A 138 -4.21 0.21 -12.76
N LEU A 139 -3.36 1.20 -12.98
CA LEU A 139 -3.27 2.40 -12.15
C LEU A 139 -3.66 3.63 -12.95
N LYS A 140 -4.26 4.59 -12.26
CA LYS A 140 -4.42 5.97 -12.71
C LYS A 140 -3.76 6.91 -11.71
N TYR A 141 -2.76 7.65 -12.17
CA TYR A 141 -2.22 8.79 -11.43
C TYR A 141 -2.40 10.05 -12.26
N LYS A 142 -3.09 11.04 -11.68
CA LYS A 142 -3.57 12.21 -12.41
C LYS A 142 -4.41 11.76 -13.62
N GLN A 143 -4.02 12.15 -14.83
CA GLN A 143 -4.70 11.79 -16.08
C GLN A 143 -4.02 10.63 -16.82
N THR A 144 -2.97 10.05 -16.25
CA THR A 144 -2.21 8.97 -16.87
C THR A 144 -2.71 7.63 -16.37
N ALA A 145 -3.12 6.77 -17.30
CA ALA A 145 -3.43 5.37 -17.04
C ALA A 145 -2.22 4.51 -17.42
N THR A 146 -1.92 3.49 -16.61
CA THR A 146 -0.79 2.59 -16.84
C THR A 146 -1.19 1.18 -16.42
N ALA A 147 -0.85 0.20 -17.23
CA ALA A 147 -0.99 -1.21 -16.87
C ALA A 147 0.00 -1.52 -15.74
N ILE A 148 -0.46 -2.28 -14.75
CA ILE A 148 0.35 -2.71 -13.61
C ILE A 148 1.08 -4.01 -13.97
N ASP A 149 0.46 -4.91 -14.73
CA ASP A 149 1.08 -6.11 -15.32
C ASP A 149 1.53 -5.83 -16.75
N GLU A 150 2.75 -6.27 -17.10
CA GLU A 150 3.34 -6.07 -18.42
C GLU A 150 2.59 -6.78 -19.56
N ASN A 151 1.81 -7.81 -19.23
CA ASN A 151 0.98 -8.56 -20.18
C ASN A 151 -0.42 -7.97 -20.33
N THR A 152 -0.77 -6.94 -19.55
CA THR A 152 -2.06 -6.25 -19.67
C THR A 152 -1.99 -5.17 -20.75
N ASP A 153 -2.74 -5.36 -21.83
CA ASP A 153 -2.98 -4.31 -22.82
C ASP A 153 -4.24 -3.53 -22.44
N LEU A 154 -4.06 -2.28 -22.00
CA LEU A 154 -5.19 -1.41 -21.66
C LEU A 154 -6.09 -1.10 -22.87
N THR A 155 -5.71 -1.43 -24.09
CA THR A 155 -6.53 -1.21 -25.29
C THR A 155 -7.30 -2.46 -25.75
N ASP A 156 -7.01 -3.61 -25.16
CA ASP A 156 -7.72 -4.86 -25.44
C ASP A 156 -9.19 -4.80 -25.00
N SER A 157 -10.07 -5.50 -25.73
CA SER A 157 -11.52 -5.44 -25.50
C SER A 157 -11.92 -5.97 -24.12
N ASP A 158 -11.35 -7.10 -23.70
CA ASP A 158 -11.72 -7.74 -22.42
C ASP A 158 -11.22 -6.87 -21.26
N THR A 159 -10.01 -6.32 -21.41
CA THR A 159 -9.47 -5.36 -20.44
C THR A 159 -10.33 -4.08 -20.39
N GLN A 160 -10.75 -3.55 -21.53
CA GLN A 160 -11.63 -2.38 -21.59
C GLN A 160 -12.98 -2.66 -20.94
N ASP A 161 -13.58 -3.83 -21.15
CA ASP A 161 -14.84 -4.21 -20.54
C ASP A 161 -14.73 -4.26 -19.01
N PHE A 162 -13.65 -4.85 -18.48
CA PHE A 162 -13.35 -4.83 -17.05
C PHE A 162 -13.18 -3.41 -16.51
N LEU A 163 -12.33 -2.60 -17.16
CA LEU A 163 -12.07 -1.21 -16.75
C LEU A 163 -13.34 -0.34 -16.81
N ASN A 164 -14.23 -0.61 -17.76
CA ASN A 164 -15.50 0.09 -17.92
C ASN A 164 -16.56 -0.32 -16.89
N GLY A 165 -16.34 -1.44 -16.18
CA GLY A 165 -17.10 -1.83 -14.99
C GLY A 165 -16.97 -0.84 -13.82
N SER A 166 -15.88 -0.07 -13.77
CA SER A 166 -15.63 0.94 -12.74
C SER A 166 -16.06 2.35 -13.17
N ASP A 167 -17.12 2.87 -12.54
CA ASP A 167 -17.53 4.27 -12.71
C ASP A 167 -16.47 5.24 -12.22
N LEU A 168 -15.77 4.91 -11.13
CA LEU A 168 -14.69 5.75 -10.62
C LEU A 168 -13.57 5.85 -11.64
N TRP A 169 -13.13 4.74 -12.23
CA TRP A 169 -12.10 4.73 -13.26
C TRP A 169 -12.48 5.58 -14.47
N LYS A 170 -13.69 5.38 -15.03
CA LYS A 170 -14.17 6.14 -16.19
C LYS A 170 -14.18 7.64 -15.92
N ASN A 171 -14.58 8.03 -14.72
CA ASN A 171 -14.82 9.43 -14.38
C ASN A 171 -13.68 10.10 -13.61
N TRP A 172 -12.64 9.36 -13.22
CA TRP A 172 -11.53 9.87 -12.43
C TRP A 172 -10.87 11.07 -13.11
N LYS A 173 -10.96 12.24 -12.47
CA LYS A 173 -10.36 13.48 -12.98
C LYS A 173 -8.95 13.74 -12.44
N GLY A 174 -8.39 12.85 -11.64
CA GLY A 174 -7.00 12.98 -11.20
C GLY A 174 -6.72 14.25 -10.40
N GLN A 175 -7.71 14.75 -9.67
CA GLN A 175 -7.54 15.95 -8.86
C GLN A 175 -6.79 15.58 -7.57
N GLY A 176 -5.65 16.24 -7.33
CA GLY A 176 -4.80 16.00 -6.17
C GLY A 176 -3.66 15.00 -6.44
N GLU A 177 -3.17 14.40 -5.36
CA GLU A 177 -2.00 13.52 -5.37
C GLU A 177 -2.38 12.07 -5.01
N SER A 178 -3.63 11.67 -5.14
CA SER A 178 -4.02 10.26 -4.95
C SER A 178 -3.79 9.45 -6.21
N ILE A 179 -3.50 8.16 -6.03
CA ILE A 179 -3.53 7.15 -7.08
C ILE A 179 -4.83 6.35 -6.99
N LEU A 180 -5.39 5.99 -8.14
CA LEU A 180 -6.47 5.01 -8.24
C LEU A 180 -5.89 3.70 -8.79
N ILE A 181 -6.12 2.60 -8.10
CA ILE A 181 -5.73 1.26 -8.54
C ILE A 181 -7.01 0.45 -8.76
N LEU A 182 -7.09 -0.24 -9.88
CA LEU A 182 -8.10 -1.24 -10.15
C LEU A 182 -7.53 -2.63 -9.99
N SER A 183 -8.25 -3.46 -9.26
CA SER A 183 -7.89 -4.85 -9.00
C SER A 183 -9.10 -5.74 -9.22
N SER A 184 -8.90 -7.01 -9.57
CA SER A 184 -9.94 -8.02 -9.45
C SER A 184 -9.84 -8.71 -8.08
N ILE A 185 -10.95 -9.27 -7.63
CA ILE A 185 -11.08 -10.14 -6.47
C ILE A 185 -11.69 -11.47 -6.92
N GLY A 186 -11.22 -12.56 -6.32
CA GLY A 186 -11.83 -13.88 -6.43
C GLY A 186 -11.26 -14.77 -7.55
N ASP A 187 -11.54 -16.07 -7.43
CA ASP A 187 -10.99 -17.13 -8.31
C ASP A 187 -11.40 -16.98 -9.79
N GLY A 188 -12.51 -16.29 -10.04
CA GLY A 188 -12.99 -15.96 -11.39
C GLY A 188 -12.45 -14.64 -11.95
N GLY A 189 -11.93 -13.75 -11.10
CA GLY A 189 -11.43 -12.44 -11.52
C GLY A 189 -12.49 -11.41 -11.93
N ASP A 190 -13.77 -11.70 -11.69
CA ASP A 190 -14.89 -10.89 -12.18
C ASP A 190 -15.28 -9.74 -11.25
N ASP A 191 -14.98 -9.85 -9.95
CA ASP A 191 -15.32 -8.82 -8.97
C ASP A 191 -14.27 -7.71 -8.98
N LEU A 192 -14.71 -6.47 -9.22
CA LEU A 192 -13.83 -5.32 -9.33
C LEU A 192 -13.67 -4.61 -7.97
N GLN A 193 -12.43 -4.33 -7.61
CA GLN A 193 -12.06 -3.52 -6.45
C GLN A 193 -11.34 -2.25 -6.86
N GLU A 194 -11.86 -1.14 -6.37
CA GLU A 194 -11.28 0.19 -6.54
C GLU A 194 -10.50 0.56 -5.29
N SER A 195 -9.22 0.89 -5.46
CA SER A 195 -8.35 1.32 -4.38
C SER A 195 -7.84 2.74 -4.58
N LEU A 196 -8.28 3.68 -3.75
CA LEU A 196 -7.82 5.06 -3.78
C LEU A 196 -6.76 5.32 -2.70
N ILE A 197 -5.49 5.43 -3.09
CA ILE A 197 -4.39 5.62 -2.14
C ILE A 197 -3.90 7.08 -2.20
N PRO A 198 -4.14 7.89 -1.15
CA PRO A 198 -3.69 9.26 -1.11
C PRO A 198 -2.19 9.35 -0.80
N ARG A 199 -1.60 10.49 -1.17
CA ARG A 199 -0.28 10.87 -0.64
C ARG A 199 -0.39 11.15 0.87
N CYS A 200 0.59 10.72 1.65
CA CYS A 200 0.65 11.03 3.07
C CYS A 200 0.77 12.55 3.30
N LYS A 201 0.13 13.03 4.37
CA LYS A 201 0.20 14.43 4.81
C LYS A 201 1.35 14.65 5.79
#